data_AF-A0A7W3VJJ7-F1
#
_entry.id   AF-A0A7W3VJJ7-F1
#
_cell.length_a   1.000
_cell.length_b   1.000
_cell.length_c   1.000
_cell.angle_alpha   90.00
_cell.angle_beta   90.00
_cell.angle_gamma   90.00
#
_symmetry.space_group_name_H-M   'P 1'
#
loop_
_entity.id
_entity.type
_entity.pdbx_description
1 polymer ?
#
loop_
_entity_poly.entity_id
_entity_poly.type
_entity_poly.pdbx_seq_one_letter_code
_entity_poly.pdbx_strand_id
1 'polypeptide(L)'
;MRKFILLLISLYLFVSCKSIKDKVDFDYVGESNYENFYLVDTIKIVKPILISSKKFGGKYIVSEQTLEKYDETIKFFNRSDVFIYGDDLYRILPLKRYKDFKYPKYEDCDKFEFSYLINNELSVYKLKTESDLFLLGLINSNYYYQKHNGFHNNITNYLETDYKRVYYKIVFPYCK
;
A
#
# COMPACT_ATOMS: atom_id res chain seq x y z
N MET A 1 -38.09 -28.31 -34.74
CA MET A 1 -38.28 -27.34 -33.63
C MET A 1 -37.74 -27.83 -32.27
N ARG A 2 -38.20 -28.96 -31.72
CA ARG A 2 -37.81 -29.44 -30.37
C ARG A 2 -36.29 -29.64 -30.16
N LYS A 3 -35.56 -30.10 -31.17
CA LYS A 3 -34.09 -30.30 -31.13
C LYS A 3 -33.29 -28.98 -31.14
N PHE A 4 -33.80 -27.93 -31.79
CA PHE A 4 -33.14 -26.61 -31.81
C PHE A 4 -33.25 -25.87 -30.48
N ILE A 5 -34.37 -26.05 -29.77
CA ILE A 5 -34.59 -25.46 -28.44
C ILE A 5 -33.64 -26.06 -27.41
N LEU A 6 -33.44 -27.38 -27.43
CA LEU A 6 -32.47 -28.07 -26.56
C LEU A 6 -31.02 -27.60 -26.82
N LEU A 7 -30.66 -27.37 -28.09
CA LEU A 7 -29.34 -26.87 -28.45
C LEU A 7 -29.12 -25.43 -27.94
N LEU A 8 -30.12 -24.56 -28.08
CA LEU A 8 -30.09 -23.19 -27.56
C LEU A 8 -30.00 -23.12 -26.03
N ILE A 9 -30.72 -23.98 -25.31
CA ILE A 9 -30.64 -24.07 -23.85
C ILE A 9 -29.26 -24.56 -23.41
N SER A 10 -28.69 -25.55 -24.11
CA SER A 10 -27.32 -26.01 -23.83
C SER A 10 -26.29 -24.90 -24.08
N LEU A 11 -26.41 -24.16 -25.19
CA LEU A 11 -25.53 -23.03 -25.49
C LEU A 11 -25.66 -21.92 -24.43
N TYR A 12 -26.88 -21.63 -23.96
CA TYR A 12 -27.13 -20.65 -22.91
C TYR A 12 -26.51 -21.07 -21.57
N LEU A 13 -26.55 -22.36 -21.22
CA LEU A 13 -25.90 -22.91 -20.03
C LEU A 13 -24.37 -22.88 -20.15
N PHE A 14 -23.80 -23.17 -21.32
CA PHE A 14 -22.35 -23.03 -21.57
C PHE A 14 -21.88 -21.57 -21.59
N VAL A 15 -22.71 -20.64 -22.07
CA VAL A 15 -22.42 -19.19 -22.03
C VAL A 15 -22.61 -18.61 -20.63
N SER A 16 -23.58 -19.09 -19.84
CA SER A 16 -23.72 -18.74 -18.41
C SER A 16 -22.68 -19.42 -17.51
N CYS A 17 -22.02 -20.47 -17.99
CA CYS A 17 -20.80 -21.03 -17.39
C CYS A 17 -19.51 -20.35 -17.88
N LYS A 18 -19.59 -19.26 -18.66
CA LYS A 18 -18.46 -18.32 -18.69
C LYS A 18 -18.37 -17.68 -17.32
N SER A 19 -17.56 -18.32 -16.48
CA SER A 19 -16.74 -17.70 -15.46
C SER A 19 -17.38 -16.46 -14.88
N ILE A 20 -18.05 -16.63 -13.73
CA ILE A 20 -18.12 -15.55 -12.75
C ILE A 20 -16.66 -15.14 -12.52
N LYS A 21 -16.20 -14.14 -13.29
CA LYS A 21 -14.94 -13.42 -13.14
C LYS A 21 -15.05 -12.46 -11.93
N ASP A 22 -16.06 -12.64 -11.09
CA ASP A 22 -16.35 -11.78 -9.97
C ASP A 22 -15.80 -12.43 -8.71
N LYS A 23 -14.89 -11.67 -8.11
CA LYS A 23 -14.12 -11.95 -6.89
C LYS A 23 -12.89 -12.80 -7.14
N VAL A 24 -11.90 -12.17 -7.77
CA VAL A 24 -10.53 -12.38 -7.29
C VAL A 24 -10.59 -12.23 -5.77
N ASP A 25 -10.28 -13.29 -5.04
CA ASP A 25 -10.20 -13.24 -3.59
C ASP A 25 -8.99 -12.37 -3.23
N PHE A 26 -9.26 -11.13 -2.83
CA PHE A 26 -8.24 -10.14 -2.56
C PHE A 26 -7.80 -10.13 -1.09
N ASP A 27 -8.53 -10.80 -0.19
CA ASP A 27 -8.45 -10.57 1.26
C ASP A 27 -8.17 -11.85 2.06
N TYR A 28 -7.70 -12.92 1.40
CA TYR A 28 -7.44 -14.22 2.03
C TYR A 28 -8.66 -14.74 2.82
N VAL A 29 -9.87 -14.49 2.31
CA VAL A 29 -11.10 -14.78 3.05
C VAL A 29 -11.25 -16.28 3.25
N GLY A 30 -11.20 -16.73 4.51
CA GLY A 30 -11.27 -18.14 4.88
C GLY A 30 -9.92 -18.87 4.93
N GLU A 31 -8.81 -18.18 4.67
CA GLU A 31 -7.46 -18.74 4.83
C GLU A 31 -6.91 -18.37 6.23
N SER A 32 -7.04 -19.26 7.21
CA SER A 32 -6.67 -18.99 8.62
C SER A 32 -5.19 -18.68 8.86
N ASN A 33 -4.31 -19.03 7.92
CA ASN A 33 -2.86 -18.89 8.04
C ASN A 33 -2.32 -17.59 7.43
N TYR A 34 -3.17 -16.78 6.79
CA TYR A 34 -2.76 -15.56 6.10
C TYR A 34 -3.52 -14.35 6.62
N GLU A 35 -2.78 -13.31 6.99
CA GLU A 35 -3.30 -11.98 7.31
C GLU A 35 -2.89 -10.98 6.21
N ASN A 36 -3.74 -9.99 5.97
CA ASN A 36 -3.47 -8.94 4.98
C ASN A 36 -2.41 -7.93 5.44
N PHE A 37 -2.13 -7.90 6.75
CA PHE A 37 -1.13 -7.03 7.36
C PHE A 37 -0.43 -7.72 8.52
N TYR A 38 0.90 -7.66 8.50
CA TYR A 38 1.77 -8.12 9.58
C TYR A 38 2.58 -6.94 10.09
N LEU A 39 2.56 -6.71 11.40
CA LEU A 39 3.57 -5.88 12.05
C LEU A 39 4.79 -6.75 12.31
N VAL A 40 5.97 -6.31 11.86
CA VAL A 40 7.19 -7.14 11.86
C VAL A 40 8.16 -6.68 12.94
N ASP A 41 8.55 -5.42 12.91
CA ASP A 41 9.58 -4.87 13.80
C ASP A 41 9.47 -3.34 13.86
N THR A 42 10.45 -2.70 14.48
CA THR A 42 10.80 -1.30 14.30
C THR A 42 12.01 -1.15 13.40
N ILE A 43 12.11 -0.05 12.67
CA ILE A 43 13.24 0.25 11.79
C ILE A 43 13.69 1.69 12.00
N LYS A 44 14.99 1.92 11.88
CA LYS A 44 15.57 3.26 11.84
C LYS A 44 15.84 3.71 10.41
N ILE A 45 15.35 4.89 10.05
CA ILE A 45 15.62 5.56 8.78
C ILE A 45 16.36 6.85 9.09
N VAL A 46 17.65 6.89 8.79
CA VAL A 46 18.50 8.06 9.07
C VAL A 46 18.08 9.23 8.19
N LYS A 47 17.85 10.41 8.81
CA LYS A 47 17.40 11.64 8.14
C LYS A 47 16.22 11.34 7.19
N PRO A 48 15.07 10.92 7.74
CA PRO A 48 13.97 10.46 6.92
C PRO A 48 13.35 11.62 6.15
N ILE A 49 13.01 11.36 4.89
CA ILE A 49 12.35 12.28 3.98
C ILE A 49 11.11 11.58 3.44
N LEU A 50 9.97 12.27 3.53
CA LEU A 50 8.75 11.85 2.86
C LEU A 50 8.76 12.39 1.44
N ILE A 51 8.49 11.52 0.47
CA ILE A 51 8.33 11.88 -0.93
C ILE A 51 6.94 11.48 -1.41
N SER A 52 6.34 12.31 -2.26
CA SER A 52 5.06 12.04 -2.90
C SER A 52 5.23 12.14 -4.41
N SER A 53 5.06 11.03 -5.12
CA SER A 53 5.20 11.00 -6.58
C SER A 53 3.87 11.29 -7.26
N LYS A 54 3.84 12.32 -8.11
CA LYS A 54 2.71 12.58 -9.01
C LYS A 54 2.70 11.61 -10.19
N LYS A 55 3.88 11.24 -10.70
CA LYS A 55 4.05 10.36 -11.86
C LYS A 55 3.76 8.89 -11.56
N PHE A 56 4.30 8.38 -10.45
CA PHE A 56 4.19 6.96 -10.09
C PHE A 56 3.14 6.69 -9.02
N GLY A 57 2.59 7.74 -8.44
CA GLY A 57 1.67 7.64 -7.31
C GLY A 57 2.38 7.21 -6.03
N GLY A 58 1.69 7.40 -4.91
CA GLY A 58 2.11 6.97 -3.59
C GLY A 58 2.85 8.03 -2.79
N LYS A 59 2.93 7.75 -1.50
CA LYS A 59 3.80 8.42 -0.53
C LYS A 59 4.80 7.40 -0.01
N TYR A 60 6.06 7.80 0.05
CA TYR A 60 7.15 6.94 0.47
C TYR A 60 8.04 7.66 1.44
N ILE A 61 8.68 6.90 2.33
CA ILE A 61 9.73 7.42 3.18
C ILE A 61 11.05 6.76 2.84
N VAL A 62 12.08 7.59 2.78
CA VAL A 62 13.44 7.24 2.36
C VAL A 62 14.44 8.02 3.20
N SER A 63 15.71 7.62 3.20
CA SER A 63 16.76 8.48 3.72
C SER A 63 17.09 9.61 2.74
N GLU A 64 17.61 10.74 3.23
CA GLU A 64 18.13 11.82 2.37
C GLU A 64 19.14 11.29 1.34
N GLN A 65 20.06 10.40 1.76
CA GLN A 65 21.04 9.76 0.89
C GLN A 65 20.40 8.83 -0.17
N THR A 66 19.29 8.18 0.17
CA THR A 66 18.53 7.37 -0.80
C THR A 66 17.92 8.27 -1.86
N LEU A 67 17.36 9.42 -1.49
CA LEU A 67 16.77 10.39 -2.42
C LEU A 67 17.78 10.98 -3.41
N GLU A 68 19.02 11.22 -3.00
CA GLU A 68 20.10 11.68 -3.89
C GLU A 68 20.35 10.75 -5.09
N LYS A 69 19.93 9.49 -4.99
CA LYS A 69 20.05 8.46 -6.04
C LYS A 69 18.79 8.31 -6.88
N TYR A 70 17.84 9.25 -6.79
CA TYR A 70 16.62 9.22 -7.58
C TYR A 70 16.93 9.41 -9.06
N ASP A 71 16.53 8.44 -9.88
CA ASP A 71 16.82 8.38 -11.32
C ASP A 71 15.58 8.58 -12.20
N GLU A 72 14.48 9.07 -11.60
CA GLU A 72 13.20 9.33 -12.28
C GLU A 72 12.49 8.09 -12.85
N THR A 73 12.93 6.88 -12.44
CA THR A 73 12.33 5.62 -12.85
C THR A 73 11.50 4.98 -11.74
N ILE A 74 10.55 4.12 -12.14
CA ILE A 74 9.77 3.31 -11.19
C ILE A 74 10.65 2.38 -10.36
N LYS A 75 11.84 1.99 -10.87
CA LYS A 75 12.76 1.09 -10.17
C LYS A 75 13.24 1.67 -8.85
N PHE A 76 13.34 3.00 -8.75
CA PHE A 76 13.67 3.67 -7.51
C PHE A 76 12.71 3.27 -6.37
N PHE A 77 11.40 3.23 -6.66
CA PHE A 77 10.37 2.93 -5.66
C PHE A 77 10.32 1.45 -5.25
N ASN A 78 10.95 0.58 -6.03
CA ASN A 78 11.05 -0.86 -5.76
C ASN A 78 12.31 -1.24 -4.96
N ARG A 79 13.14 -0.27 -4.58
CA ARG A 79 14.36 -0.53 -3.83
C ARG A 79 14.08 -1.04 -2.41
N SER A 80 15.02 -1.80 -1.87
CA SER A 80 14.93 -2.34 -0.51
C SER A 80 14.99 -1.26 0.59
N ASP A 81 15.51 -0.08 0.30
CA ASP A 81 15.62 1.08 1.19
C ASP A 81 14.54 2.14 0.96
N VAL A 82 13.51 1.83 0.16
CA VAL A 82 12.32 2.66 -0.03
C VAL A 82 11.11 1.97 0.60
N PHE A 83 10.35 2.72 1.39
CA PHE A 83 9.22 2.19 2.16
C PHE A 83 7.96 2.98 1.84
N ILE A 84 6.82 2.30 1.74
CA ILE A 84 5.54 2.99 1.67
C ILE A 84 5.32 3.72 2.99
N TYR A 85 4.86 4.96 2.92
CA TYR A 85 4.49 5.73 4.09
C TYR A 85 3.05 5.42 4.51
N GLY A 86 2.86 4.90 5.72
CA GLY A 86 1.56 4.75 6.38
C GLY A 86 1.31 5.93 7.30
N ASP A 87 0.24 6.69 7.04
CA ASP A 87 -0.13 7.85 7.85
C ASP A 87 -0.78 7.43 9.18
N ASP A 88 -1.65 6.42 9.16
CA ASP A 88 -2.37 5.96 10.36
C ASP A 88 -2.45 4.42 10.38
N LEU A 89 -1.76 3.82 11.37
CA LEU A 89 -1.74 2.37 11.55
C LEU A 89 -3.15 1.80 11.74
N TYR A 90 -4.04 2.52 12.44
CA TYR A 90 -5.40 2.02 12.70
C TYR A 90 -6.24 1.91 11.42
N ARG A 91 -5.98 2.73 10.39
CA ARG A 91 -6.69 2.60 9.10
C ARG A 91 -6.43 1.26 8.41
N ILE A 92 -5.26 0.67 8.67
CA ILE A 92 -4.83 -0.59 8.10
C ILE A 92 -5.18 -1.77 9.00
N LEU A 93 -5.13 -1.60 10.31
CA LEU A 93 -5.46 -2.68 11.24
C LEU A 93 -6.92 -3.14 11.10
N PRO A 94 -7.19 -4.45 11.20
CA PRO A 94 -8.54 -4.94 11.45
C PRO A 94 -9.04 -4.43 12.81
N LEU A 95 -10.34 -4.05 12.92
CA LEU A 95 -10.94 -3.54 14.16
C LEU A 95 -10.69 -4.46 15.37
N LYS A 96 -10.72 -5.79 15.16
CA LYS A 96 -10.42 -6.79 16.19
C LYS A 96 -9.06 -6.60 16.86
N ARG A 97 -8.08 -6.02 16.15
CA ARG A 97 -6.70 -5.82 16.60
C ARG A 97 -6.43 -4.46 17.22
N TYR A 98 -7.40 -3.53 17.23
CA TYR A 98 -7.16 -2.18 17.75
C TYR A 98 -6.74 -2.19 19.22
N LYS A 99 -7.26 -3.14 20.01
CA LYS A 99 -6.94 -3.27 21.43
C LYS A 99 -5.52 -3.81 21.69
N ASP A 100 -4.93 -4.46 20.70
CA ASP A 100 -3.58 -5.05 20.80
C ASP A 100 -2.49 -3.98 20.68
N PHE A 101 -2.84 -2.79 20.17
CA PHE A 101 -1.90 -1.71 19.89
C PHE A 101 -2.33 -0.41 20.55
N LYS A 102 -1.41 0.20 21.30
CA LYS A 102 -1.49 1.61 21.69
C LYS A 102 -0.57 2.41 20.77
N TYR A 103 -1.11 2.81 19.62
CA TYR A 103 -0.41 3.65 18.64
C TYR A 103 -0.87 5.10 18.84
N PRO A 104 0.03 6.08 18.96
CA PRO A 104 -0.34 7.48 19.12
C PRO A 104 -1.18 7.96 17.93
N LYS A 105 -2.09 8.91 18.16
CA LYS A 105 -2.87 9.49 17.07
C LYS A 105 -1.92 10.23 16.14
N TYR A 106 -2.19 10.16 14.83
CA TYR A 106 -1.41 10.85 13.80
C TYR A 106 -1.15 12.34 14.10
N GLU A 107 -2.11 13.03 14.72
CA GLU A 107 -1.98 14.45 15.09
C GLU A 107 -0.84 14.73 16.07
N ASP A 108 -0.50 13.75 16.89
CA ASP A 108 0.57 13.79 17.89
C ASP A 108 1.93 13.35 17.30
N CYS A 109 1.92 12.78 16.10
CA CYS A 109 3.10 12.25 15.44
C CYS A 109 3.69 13.19 14.38
N ASP A 110 5.00 13.05 14.20
CA ASP A 110 5.91 13.87 13.39
C ASP A 110 5.26 14.51 12.16
N LYS A 111 5.20 15.84 12.16
CA LYS A 111 4.64 16.62 11.06
C LYS A 111 5.70 16.76 9.97
N PHE A 112 5.30 16.51 8.73
CA PHE A 112 6.13 16.79 7.55
C PHE A 112 5.85 18.19 7.03
N GLU A 113 6.91 18.93 6.68
CA GLU A 113 6.81 20.21 5.96
C GLU A 113 7.27 20.04 4.53
N PHE A 114 6.52 20.65 3.62
CA PHE A 114 6.95 20.74 2.23
C PHE A 114 8.30 21.46 2.16
N SER A 115 9.24 20.88 1.44
CA SER A 115 10.58 21.42 1.27
C SER A 115 10.80 21.92 -0.15
N TYR A 116 10.70 21.02 -1.14
CA TYR A 116 10.92 21.38 -2.55
C TYR A 116 10.27 20.35 -3.50
N LEU A 117 10.32 20.66 -4.80
CA LEU A 117 9.88 19.78 -5.89
C LEU A 117 11.09 19.36 -6.73
N ILE A 118 11.18 18.09 -7.08
CA ILE A 118 12.10 17.59 -8.11
C ILE A 118 11.30 17.45 -9.40
N ASN A 119 11.73 18.17 -10.44
CA ASN A 119 11.16 18.16 -11.80
C ASN A 119 9.64 18.34 -11.87
N ASN A 120 9.02 19.02 -10.90
CA ASN A 120 7.56 19.16 -10.75
C ASN A 120 6.78 17.82 -10.64
N GLU A 121 7.47 16.70 -10.44
CA GLU A 121 6.86 15.35 -10.36
C GLU A 121 6.97 14.71 -8.98
N LEU A 122 8.00 15.07 -8.21
CA LEU A 122 8.24 14.49 -6.89
C LEU A 122 8.26 15.60 -5.83
N SER A 123 7.24 15.65 -4.99
CA SER A 123 7.18 16.55 -3.85
C SER A 123 7.98 15.96 -2.70
N VAL A 124 8.88 16.75 -2.13
CA VAL A 124 9.78 16.36 -1.05
C VAL A 124 9.39 17.09 0.23
N TYR A 125 9.26 16.36 1.32
CA TYR A 125 8.88 16.87 2.62
C TYR A 125 9.89 16.44 3.70
N LYS A 126 10.30 17.40 4.54
CA LYS A 126 11.20 17.15 5.67
C LYS A 126 10.40 16.96 6.95
N LEU A 127 10.92 16.10 7.82
CA LEU A 127 10.36 15.90 9.16
C LEU A 127 10.63 17.15 10.01
N LYS A 128 9.61 17.69 10.71
CA LYS A 128 9.79 18.82 11.65
C LYS A 128 10.57 18.44 12.90
N THR A 129 10.51 17.16 13.26
CA THR A 129 11.03 16.57 14.49
C THR A 129 12.10 15.56 14.13
N GLU A 130 13.11 15.41 14.98
CA GLU A 130 14.18 14.43 14.79
C GLU A 130 13.71 13.05 15.28
N SER A 131 12.78 12.44 14.54
CA SER A 131 12.37 11.06 14.75
C SER A 131 12.90 10.23 13.60
N ASP A 132 13.75 9.25 13.91
CA ASP A 132 14.32 8.32 12.95
C ASP A 132 13.70 6.93 13.05
N LEU A 133 12.75 6.71 13.97
CA LEU A 133 12.22 5.40 14.31
C LEU A 133 10.80 5.20 13.76
N PHE A 134 10.59 4.07 13.11
CA PHE A 134 9.34 3.72 12.47
C PHE A 134 8.92 2.31 12.82
N LEU A 135 7.61 2.06 12.92
CA LEU A 135 7.06 0.71 12.91
C LEU A 135 7.13 0.16 11.49
N LEU A 136 7.67 -1.04 11.31
CA LEU A 136 7.74 -1.74 10.04
C LEU A 136 6.64 -2.80 9.95
N GLY A 137 5.84 -2.70 8.89
CA GLY A 137 4.84 -3.68 8.54
C GLY A 137 5.02 -4.24 7.12
N LEU A 138 4.42 -5.40 6.90
CA LEU A 138 4.20 -5.99 5.59
C LEU A 138 2.71 -5.93 5.29
N ILE A 139 2.35 -5.26 4.19
CA ILE A 139 0.96 -5.11 3.76
C ILE A 139 0.76 -5.77 2.41
N ASN A 140 -0.31 -6.57 2.28
CA ASN A 140 -0.72 -7.10 0.99
C ASN A 140 -1.07 -5.96 0.02
N SER A 141 -0.63 -6.09 -1.22
CA SER A 141 -0.84 -5.13 -2.32
C SER A 141 -2.30 -4.68 -2.47
N ASN A 142 -3.25 -5.62 -2.46
CA ASN A 142 -4.67 -5.31 -2.66
C ASN A 142 -5.27 -4.68 -1.44
N TYR A 143 -4.93 -5.20 -0.27
CA TYR A 143 -5.44 -4.66 0.97
C TYR A 143 -4.99 -3.22 1.14
N TYR A 144 -3.73 -2.91 0.80
CA TYR A 144 -3.26 -1.53 0.70
C TYR A 144 -4.12 -0.72 -0.29
N TYR A 145 -4.32 -1.23 -1.51
CA TYR A 145 -5.13 -0.54 -2.52
C TYR A 145 -6.55 -0.27 -2.02
N GLN A 146 -7.27 -1.27 -1.50
CA GLN A 146 -8.63 -1.13 -0.97
C GLN A 146 -8.72 -0.11 0.16
N LYS A 147 -7.77 -0.11 1.10
CA LYS A 147 -7.78 0.81 2.25
C LYS A 147 -7.50 2.26 1.87
N HIS A 148 -6.79 2.50 0.77
CA HIS A 148 -6.37 3.85 0.36
C HIS A 148 -7.07 4.35 -0.90
N ASN A 149 -7.84 3.50 -1.58
CA ASN A 149 -8.72 3.89 -2.70
C ASN A 149 -9.77 4.89 -2.21
N GLY A 150 -9.62 6.15 -2.60
CA GLY A 150 -10.49 7.27 -2.18
C GLY A 150 -9.89 8.25 -1.16
N PHE A 151 -8.75 7.94 -0.52
CA PHE A 151 -8.10 8.83 0.46
C PHE A 151 -6.81 9.50 -0.06
N HIS A 152 -6.18 8.91 -1.09
CA HIS A 152 -4.98 9.46 -1.71
C HIS A 152 -5.19 9.56 -3.23
N ASN A 153 -5.04 10.77 -3.78
CA ASN A 153 -5.11 11.00 -5.23
C ASN A 153 -3.98 10.34 -6.02
N ASN A 154 -2.95 9.86 -5.30
CA ASN A 154 -1.75 9.25 -5.83
C ASN A 154 -1.57 7.92 -5.10
N ILE A 155 -2.21 6.86 -5.57
CA ILE A 155 -1.91 5.49 -5.14
C ILE A 155 -0.81 4.99 -6.07
N THR A 156 0.20 4.31 -5.53
CA THR A 156 1.24 3.69 -6.34
C THR A 156 0.63 2.84 -7.45
N ASN A 157 1.10 3.03 -8.69
CA ASN A 157 0.57 2.32 -9.85
C ASN A 157 1.06 0.87 -9.84
N TYR A 158 0.29 -0.05 -9.24
CA TYR A 158 0.61 -1.47 -9.15
C TYR A 158 0.09 -2.24 -10.36
N LEU A 159 0.84 -3.24 -10.82
CA LEU A 159 0.46 -4.08 -11.95
C LEU A 159 -0.75 -4.95 -11.60
N GLU A 160 -1.64 -5.07 -12.57
CA GLU A 160 -2.91 -5.79 -12.51
C GLU A 160 -2.76 -7.34 -12.42
N THR A 161 -1.66 -7.84 -11.86
CA THR A 161 -1.38 -9.28 -11.75
C THR A 161 -0.82 -9.70 -10.38
N ASP A 162 -0.54 -8.75 -9.48
CA ASP A 162 0.17 -8.99 -8.20
C ASP A 162 -0.74 -9.26 -6.99
N TYR A 163 -1.87 -9.93 -7.20
CA TYR A 163 -3.00 -9.78 -6.28
C TYR A 163 -2.83 -10.52 -4.95
N LYS A 164 -2.69 -11.85 -4.87
CA LYS A 164 -2.66 -12.50 -3.52
C LYS A 164 -1.31 -12.42 -2.81
N ARG A 165 -0.19 -12.65 -3.51
CA ARG A 165 1.07 -13.06 -2.85
C ARG A 165 2.09 -11.95 -2.61
N VAL A 166 1.82 -10.72 -3.05
CA VAL A 166 2.79 -9.63 -2.96
C VAL A 166 2.54 -8.81 -1.70
N TYR A 167 3.58 -8.70 -0.90
CA TYR A 167 3.61 -7.85 0.28
C TYR A 167 4.59 -6.70 0.06
N TYR A 168 4.17 -5.50 0.42
CA TYR A 168 5.02 -4.32 0.43
C TYR A 168 5.44 -3.96 1.85
N LYS A 169 6.64 -3.39 1.95
CA LYS A 169 7.11 -2.78 3.19
C LYS A 169 6.42 -1.43 3.35
N ILE A 170 5.65 -1.31 4.43
CA ILE A 170 5.03 -0.06 4.85
C ILE A 170 5.58 0.30 6.22
N VAL A 171 5.79 1.60 6.44
CA VAL A 171 6.27 2.08 7.73
C VAL A 171 5.41 3.22 8.26
N PHE A 172 5.31 3.27 9.59
CA PHE A 172 4.52 4.25 10.32
C PHE A 172 5.42 4.99 11.31
N PRO A 173 5.32 6.32 11.45
CA PRO A 173 6.08 7.07 12.45
C PRO A 173 5.90 6.47 13.85
N TYR A 174 7.00 6.26 14.59
CA TYR A 174 6.93 5.77 15.96
C TYR A 174 7.35 6.85 16.95
N CYS A 175 6.37 7.61 17.41
CA CYS A 175 6.58 8.71 18.36
C CYS A 175 6.54 8.16 19.79
N LYS A 176 7.58 8.51 20.56
CA LYS A 176 7.69 8.15 21.99
C LYS A 176 7.07 9.22 22.88
#